data_AF-A0A351C510-F1
#
_entry.id   AF-A0A351C510-F1
#
_cell.length_a   1.000
_cell.length_b   1.000
_cell.length_c   1.000
_cell.angle_alpha   90.00
_cell.angle_beta   90.00
_cell.angle_gamma   90.00
#
_symmetry.space_group_name_H-M   'P 1'
#
loop_
_entity.id
_entity.type
_entity.pdbx_description
1 polymer ?
#
loop_
_entity_poly.entity_id
_entity_poly.type
_entity_poly.pdbx_seq_one_letter_code
_entity_poly.pdbx_strand_id
1 'polypeptide(L)'
;MNSGAILVALVSAGLAGALAGFVLHRFVSWLLDEIEGAEGTQDGQVQGFGKSAPRYRSVTIVAGCLMVVGIVWWEVIYQGLLPHNVVRTAANPSALFIRAWGHLIFFWFLAAAAWVDIRYRVIPDVITTPGVLCGLIALAIFPEILLPVPVITERSFAAATLTEDFLVAWGPLNASKDVDRSVQHLATTMALFVLWWVICTARWTPKNKELSKNLVQKVSQCVSEPRNLVLVLGVAVLSIVNWLGGVRLAAIESGMIGLAVSAGIVWFTRAGASLALGREAMGMGDVTLMAMVGIWLGWQPAVLIFFLATFIGLVHGLFQLVMHRENELPFGPSLCLAAVLITLLWQPVWAWAAVLFDDVVQLGTVLGLVVLLTAVTLFLWRWMRGKMQSVV
;
A
#
# COMPACT_ATOMS: atom_id res chain seq x y z
N MET A 1 -24.31 10.80 -15.90
CA MET A 1 -23.82 12.18 -16.14
C MET A 1 -24.23 12.60 -17.54
N ASN A 2 -24.51 13.88 -17.80
CA ASN A 2 -24.73 14.35 -19.17
C ASN A 2 -23.41 14.41 -19.96
N SER A 3 -23.48 14.42 -21.28
CA SER A 3 -22.28 14.37 -22.15
C SER A 3 -21.31 15.53 -21.90
N GLY A 4 -21.80 16.71 -21.54
CA GLY A 4 -20.98 17.88 -21.21
C GLY A 4 -20.17 17.70 -19.93
N ALA A 5 -20.77 17.19 -18.85
CA ALA A 5 -20.06 16.94 -17.59
C ALA A 5 -19.02 15.81 -17.74
N ILE A 6 -19.30 14.80 -18.57
CA ILE A 6 -18.34 13.74 -18.89
C ILE A 6 -17.11 14.33 -19.58
N LEU A 7 -17.30 15.18 -20.59
CA LEU A 7 -16.21 15.82 -21.30
C LEU A 7 -15.36 16.68 -20.36
N VAL A 8 -15.99 17.51 -19.52
CA VAL A 8 -15.28 18.36 -18.55
C VAL A 8 -14.47 17.52 -17.57
N ALA A 9 -15.04 16.42 -17.06
CA ALA A 9 -14.35 15.52 -16.13
C ALA A 9 -13.14 14.83 -16.78
N LEU A 10 -13.26 14.37 -18.03
CA LEU A 10 -12.15 13.72 -18.74
C LEU A 10 -11.04 14.70 -19.12
N VAL A 11 -11.39 15.93 -19.52
CA VAL A 11 -10.40 16.96 -19.86
C VAL A 11 -9.66 17.44 -18.60
N SER A 12 -10.37 17.67 -17.49
CA SER A 12 -9.74 18.06 -16.22
C SER A 12 -8.85 16.93 -15.67
N ALA A 13 -9.31 15.68 -15.79
CA ALA A 13 -8.52 14.49 -15.48
C ALA A 13 -7.24 14.42 -16.31
N GLY A 14 -7.31 14.71 -17.62
CA GLY A 14 -6.13 14.73 -18.49
C GLY A 14 -5.09 15.78 -18.09
N LEU A 15 -5.53 17.00 -17.78
CA LEU A 15 -4.65 18.07 -17.29
C LEU A 15 -4.01 17.73 -15.95
N ALA A 16 -4.80 17.23 -15.01
CA ALA A 16 -4.32 16.79 -13.70
C ALA A 16 -3.36 15.61 -13.81
N GLY A 17 -3.61 14.65 -14.70
CA GLY A 17 -2.74 13.51 -14.96
C GLY A 17 -1.41 13.90 -15.61
N ALA A 18 -1.42 14.88 -16.52
CA ALA A 18 -0.18 15.44 -17.06
C ALA A 18 0.67 16.11 -15.96
N LEU A 19 0.03 16.87 -15.06
CA LEU A 19 0.71 17.47 -13.90
C LEU A 19 1.25 16.40 -12.94
N ALA A 20 0.43 15.40 -12.60
CA ALA A 20 0.81 14.32 -11.70
C ALA A 20 1.98 13.50 -12.27
N GLY A 21 1.96 13.19 -13.57
CA GLY A 21 3.05 12.51 -14.27
C GLY A 21 4.34 13.33 -14.30
N PHE A 22 4.23 14.66 -14.47
CA PHE A 22 5.39 15.56 -14.38
C PHE A 22 5.98 15.60 -12.96
N VAL A 23 5.14 15.70 -11.93
CA VAL A 23 5.56 15.68 -10.52
C VAL A 23 6.20 14.33 -10.17
N LEU A 24 5.61 13.21 -10.60
CA LEU A 24 6.16 11.86 -10.42
C LEU A 24 7.56 11.77 -11.01
N HIS A 25 7.71 12.20 -12.26
CA HIS A 25 8.99 12.16 -12.95
C HIS A 25 10.06 12.97 -12.20
N ARG A 26 9.73 14.20 -11.79
CA ARG A 26 10.67 15.06 -11.07
C ARG A 26 11.06 14.48 -9.71
N PHE A 27 10.08 13.95 -8.97
CA PHE A 27 10.31 13.32 -7.68
C PHE A 27 11.18 12.06 -7.80
N VAL A 28 10.82 11.15 -8.71
CA VAL A 28 11.60 9.94 -8.96
C VAL A 28 13.00 10.30 -9.40
N SER A 29 13.17 11.18 -10.40
CA SER A 29 14.51 11.61 -10.84
C SER A 29 15.37 12.16 -9.71
N TRP A 30 14.81 13.05 -8.87
CA TRP A 30 15.51 13.54 -7.68
C TRP A 30 15.93 12.41 -6.72
N LEU A 31 15.04 11.45 -6.50
CA LEU A 31 15.32 10.32 -5.61
C LEU A 31 16.39 9.38 -6.18
N LEU A 32 16.38 9.13 -7.50
CA LEU A 32 17.41 8.32 -8.15
C LEU A 32 18.78 9.03 -8.03
N ASP A 33 18.83 10.36 -8.24
CA ASP A 33 20.07 11.15 -8.11
C ASP A 33 20.63 11.07 -6.68
N GLU A 34 19.77 11.08 -5.65
CA GLU A 34 20.18 10.95 -4.24
C GLU A 34 20.71 9.54 -3.93
N ILE A 35 20.08 8.49 -4.46
CA ILE A 35 20.53 7.09 -4.32
C ILE A 35 21.90 6.90 -4.98
N GLU A 36 22.07 7.39 -6.21
CA GLU A 36 23.35 7.33 -6.93
C GLU A 36 24.45 8.11 -6.21
N GLY A 37 24.13 9.26 -5.62
CA GLY A 37 25.06 10.05 -4.82
C GLY A 37 25.51 9.35 -3.53
N ALA A 38 24.61 8.58 -2.91
CA ALA A 38 24.92 7.80 -1.70
C ALA A 38 25.81 6.59 -2.00
N GLU A 39 25.60 5.90 -3.13
CA GLU A 39 26.41 4.74 -3.54
C GLU A 39 27.75 5.15 -4.17
N GLY A 40 27.79 6.26 -4.92
CA GLY A 40 28.98 6.78 -5.59
C GLY A 40 30.10 7.27 -4.66
N THR A 41 29.90 7.24 -3.34
CA THR A 41 30.96 7.51 -2.36
C THR A 41 31.69 6.24 -1.87
N GLN A 42 31.27 5.03 -2.26
CA GLN A 42 31.88 3.78 -1.78
C GLN A 42 32.66 2.97 -2.82
N ASP A 43 32.41 3.09 -4.12
CA ASP A 43 33.23 2.41 -5.13
C ASP A 43 33.44 3.27 -6.38
N GLY A 44 34.70 3.60 -6.64
CA GLY A 44 35.12 4.39 -7.79
C GLY A 44 35.17 3.54 -9.06
N GLN A 45 34.03 3.04 -9.55
CA GLN A 45 33.77 2.70 -10.97
C GLN A 45 32.28 2.39 -11.16
N VAL A 46 31.44 3.41 -11.38
CA VAL A 46 30.12 3.21 -12.00
C VAL A 46 30.07 4.11 -13.22
N GLN A 47 29.93 3.47 -14.39
CA GLN A 47 29.64 4.16 -15.65
C GLN A 47 28.42 5.06 -15.42
N GLY A 48 28.61 6.37 -15.53
CA GLY A 48 27.52 7.33 -15.40
C GLY A 48 26.42 7.04 -16.42
N PHE A 49 25.31 6.49 -15.97
CA PHE A 49 24.07 6.35 -16.75
C PHE A 49 23.28 7.66 -16.85
N GLY A 50 23.94 8.80 -16.62
CA GLY A 50 23.38 10.16 -16.61
C GLY A 50 22.98 10.75 -17.97
N LYS A 51 22.53 9.96 -18.96
CA LYS A 51 22.17 10.47 -20.29
C LYS A 51 20.79 10.05 -20.82
N SER A 52 19.87 9.61 -19.95
CA SER A 52 18.52 9.22 -20.39
C SER A 52 17.37 10.10 -19.85
N ALA A 53 17.67 11.18 -19.11
CA ALA A 53 16.69 12.03 -18.43
C ALA A 53 15.56 12.59 -19.32
N PRO A 54 15.78 13.10 -20.55
CA PRO A 54 14.70 13.72 -21.33
C PRO A 54 13.75 12.71 -21.98
N ARG A 55 14.19 11.46 -22.25
CA ARG A 55 13.37 10.48 -22.98
C ARG A 55 12.25 9.90 -22.12
N TYR A 56 12.47 9.76 -20.82
CA TYR A 56 11.45 9.20 -19.90
C TYR A 56 10.42 10.23 -19.45
N ARG A 57 10.73 11.53 -19.52
CA ARG A 57 9.83 12.61 -19.09
C ARG A 57 8.51 12.62 -19.87
N SER A 58 8.56 12.52 -21.19
CA SER A 58 7.34 12.53 -22.01
C SER A 58 6.51 11.27 -21.78
N VAL A 59 7.17 10.12 -21.59
CA VAL A 59 6.51 8.83 -21.33
C VAL A 59 5.77 8.87 -19.99
N THR A 60 6.39 9.37 -18.93
CA THR A 60 5.76 9.46 -17.59
C THR A 60 4.60 10.44 -17.56
N ILE A 61 4.70 11.57 -18.27
CA ILE A 61 3.60 12.54 -18.39
C ILE A 61 2.41 11.93 -19.14
N VAL A 62 2.66 11.27 -20.28
CA VAL A 62 1.61 10.62 -21.07
C VAL A 62 0.98 9.46 -20.28
N ALA A 63 1.79 8.63 -19.63
CA ALA A 63 1.30 7.55 -18.78
C ALA A 63 0.44 8.09 -17.63
N GLY A 64 0.89 9.16 -16.96
CA GLY A 64 0.13 9.84 -15.91
C GLY A 64 -1.20 10.39 -16.40
N CYS A 65 -1.23 11.00 -17.59
CA CYS A 65 -2.46 11.46 -18.23
C CYS A 65 -3.44 10.31 -18.49
N LEU A 66 -2.99 9.25 -19.18
CA LEU A 66 -3.81 8.09 -19.49
C LEU A 66 -4.34 7.39 -18.23
N MET A 67 -3.52 7.31 -17.19
CA MET A 67 -3.89 6.69 -15.92
C MET A 67 -4.98 7.47 -15.19
N VAL A 68 -4.84 8.80 -15.04
CA VAL A 68 -5.86 9.63 -14.39
C VAL A 68 -7.17 9.62 -15.17
N VAL A 69 -7.10 9.75 -16.50
CA VAL A 69 -8.28 9.64 -17.36
C VAL A 69 -8.94 8.27 -17.23
N GLY A 70 -8.15 7.19 -17.23
CA GLY A 70 -8.63 5.82 -17.09
C GLY A 70 -9.32 5.56 -15.76
N ILE A 71 -8.78 6.05 -14.64
CA ILE A 71 -9.37 5.86 -13.31
C ILE A 71 -10.63 6.70 -13.13
N VAL A 72 -10.63 7.95 -13.57
CA VAL A 72 -11.85 8.78 -13.55
C VAL A 72 -12.93 8.14 -14.43
N TRP A 73 -12.56 7.62 -15.61
CA TRP A 73 -13.49 6.89 -16.44
C TRP A 73 -14.01 5.62 -15.75
N TRP A 74 -13.13 4.81 -15.17
CA TRP A 74 -13.50 3.54 -14.53
C TRP A 74 -14.35 3.72 -13.27
N GLU A 75 -13.91 4.56 -12.34
CA GLU A 75 -14.53 4.67 -11.02
C GLU A 75 -15.70 5.66 -10.98
N VAL A 76 -15.62 6.75 -11.73
CA VAL A 76 -16.62 7.83 -11.67
C VAL A 76 -17.68 7.68 -12.77
N ILE A 77 -17.24 7.45 -14.01
CA ILE A 77 -18.14 7.42 -15.18
C ILE A 77 -18.77 6.04 -15.36
N TYR A 78 -17.94 4.99 -15.42
CA TYR A 78 -18.37 3.60 -15.59
C TYR A 78 -18.81 2.96 -14.27
N GLN A 79 -18.25 3.41 -13.15
CA GLN A 79 -18.58 2.94 -11.80
C GLN A 79 -18.26 1.46 -11.58
N GLY A 80 -17.13 1.02 -12.12
CA GLY A 80 -16.74 -0.39 -12.16
C GLY A 80 -16.44 -1.06 -10.81
N LEU A 81 -16.44 -0.29 -9.70
CA LEU A 81 -16.20 -0.82 -8.35
C LEU A 81 -17.45 -1.42 -7.67
N LEU A 82 -18.65 -1.22 -8.22
CA LEU A 82 -19.88 -1.78 -7.66
C LEU A 82 -20.78 -2.40 -8.73
N PRO A 83 -21.61 -3.40 -8.37
CA PRO A 83 -22.64 -3.93 -9.26
C PRO A 83 -23.67 -2.86 -9.67
N HIS A 84 -24.15 -2.94 -10.90
CA HIS A 84 -25.07 -1.95 -11.48
C HIS A 84 -26.45 -1.88 -10.78
N ASN A 85 -26.83 -2.92 -10.04
CA ASN A 85 -28.11 -3.01 -9.32
C ASN A 85 -28.06 -2.46 -7.88
N VAL A 86 -26.92 -1.91 -7.44
CA VAL A 86 -26.80 -1.28 -6.12
C VAL A 86 -27.50 0.09 -6.12
N VAL A 87 -28.56 0.20 -5.31
CA VAL A 87 -29.24 1.44 -5.00
C VAL A 87 -28.35 2.28 -4.11
N ARG A 88 -27.89 3.41 -4.63
CA ARG A 88 -27.10 4.33 -3.83
C ARG A 88 -28.03 5.10 -2.91
N THR A 89 -27.81 4.97 -1.60
CA THR A 89 -28.28 5.98 -0.66
C THR A 89 -27.75 7.31 -1.18
N ALA A 90 -28.65 8.27 -1.43
CA ALA A 90 -28.32 9.62 -1.88
C ALA A 90 -27.06 10.17 -1.16
N ALA A 91 -26.16 10.98 -1.70
CA ALA A 91 -26.02 11.67 -2.97
C ALA A 91 -24.69 12.43 -2.88
N ASN A 92 -23.71 12.17 -3.75
CA ASN A 92 -22.68 13.14 -4.11
C ASN A 92 -21.74 12.56 -5.18
N PRO A 93 -21.77 13.07 -6.43
CA PRO A 93 -20.72 12.79 -7.41
C PRO A 93 -19.32 13.02 -6.83
N SER A 94 -19.19 13.95 -5.87
CA SER A 94 -17.93 14.23 -5.19
C SER A 94 -17.35 13.04 -4.44
N ALA A 95 -18.14 12.12 -3.88
CA ALA A 95 -17.61 10.95 -3.18
C ALA A 95 -16.85 9.99 -4.14
N LEU A 96 -17.42 9.78 -5.33
CA LEU A 96 -16.76 8.99 -6.39
C LEU A 96 -15.45 9.65 -6.83
N PHE A 97 -15.45 10.98 -6.98
CA PHE A 97 -14.23 11.72 -7.30
C PHE A 97 -13.21 11.65 -6.15
N ILE A 98 -13.63 11.80 -4.89
CA ILE A 98 -12.76 11.72 -3.72
C ILE A 98 -12.08 10.36 -3.66
N ARG A 99 -12.83 9.27 -3.84
CA ARG A 99 -12.27 7.91 -3.91
C ARG A 99 -11.28 7.75 -5.06
N ALA A 100 -11.67 8.16 -6.26
CA ALA A 100 -10.80 8.10 -7.45
C ALA A 100 -9.49 8.88 -7.25
N TRP A 101 -9.55 10.08 -6.66
CA TRP A 101 -8.37 10.88 -6.32
C TRP A 101 -7.52 10.22 -5.23
N GLY A 102 -8.14 9.60 -4.23
CA GLY A 102 -7.45 8.81 -3.21
C GLY A 102 -6.68 7.64 -3.81
N HIS A 103 -7.33 6.82 -4.65
CA HIS A 103 -6.68 5.72 -5.37
C HIS A 103 -5.57 6.21 -6.31
N LEU A 104 -5.73 7.38 -6.93
CA LEU A 104 -4.67 7.98 -7.76
C LEU A 104 -3.42 8.34 -6.96
N ILE A 105 -3.58 8.95 -5.79
CA ILE A 105 -2.46 9.24 -4.89
C ILE A 105 -1.80 7.93 -4.43
N PHE A 106 -2.60 6.94 -4.05
CA PHE A 106 -2.11 5.62 -3.66
C PHE A 106 -1.30 4.97 -4.79
N PHE A 107 -1.84 4.92 -6.01
CA PHE A 107 -1.13 4.33 -7.15
C PHE A 107 0.09 5.13 -7.57
N TRP A 108 0.14 6.44 -7.31
CA TRP A 108 1.35 7.25 -7.50
C TRP A 108 2.49 6.78 -6.60
N PHE A 109 2.21 6.49 -5.32
CA PHE A 109 3.19 5.88 -4.42
C PHE A 109 3.63 4.49 -4.90
N LEU A 110 2.69 3.65 -5.35
CA LEU A 110 3.01 2.33 -5.89
C LEU A 110 3.89 2.41 -7.16
N ALA A 111 3.58 3.35 -8.06
CA ALA A 111 4.35 3.55 -9.28
C ALA A 111 5.77 4.04 -8.98
N ALA A 112 5.93 4.96 -8.03
CA ALA A 112 7.23 5.40 -7.54
C ALA A 112 8.02 4.23 -6.94
N ALA A 113 7.40 3.44 -6.05
CA ALA A 113 8.04 2.29 -5.41
C ALA A 113 8.45 1.22 -6.44
N ALA A 114 7.55 0.86 -7.35
CA ALA A 114 7.82 -0.15 -8.38
C ALA A 114 8.93 0.31 -9.33
N TRP A 115 8.98 1.59 -9.71
CA TRP A 115 10.01 2.10 -10.61
C TRP A 115 11.40 2.06 -9.97
N VAL A 116 11.51 2.47 -8.70
CA VAL A 116 12.77 2.41 -7.96
C VAL A 116 13.20 0.96 -7.75
N ASP A 117 12.27 0.06 -7.40
CA ASP A 117 12.57 -1.35 -7.18
C ASP A 117 13.00 -2.09 -8.46
N ILE A 118 12.42 -1.76 -9.63
CA ILE A 118 12.88 -2.30 -10.92
C ILE A 118 14.34 -1.90 -11.22
N ARG A 119 14.75 -0.70 -10.80
CA ARG A 119 16.07 -0.14 -11.11
C ARG A 119 17.15 -0.55 -10.12
N TYR A 120 16.85 -0.45 -8.83
CA TYR A 120 17.84 -0.64 -7.76
C TYR A 120 17.52 -1.84 -6.85
N ARG A 121 16.42 -2.56 -7.07
CA ARG A 121 16.00 -3.73 -6.25
C ARG A 121 15.86 -3.40 -4.76
N VAL A 122 15.54 -2.14 -4.46
CA VAL A 122 15.33 -1.60 -3.12
C VAL A 122 14.08 -0.72 -3.14
N ILE A 123 13.24 -0.87 -2.11
CA ILE A 123 12.10 0.01 -1.85
C ILE A 123 12.50 1.00 -0.73
N PRO A 124 12.61 2.30 -1.02
CA PRO A 124 13.08 3.28 -0.05
C PRO A 124 11.98 3.74 0.91
N ASP A 125 12.35 3.92 2.19
CA ASP A 125 11.47 4.45 3.25
C ASP A 125 10.91 5.84 2.94
N VAL A 126 11.62 6.63 2.11
CA VAL A 126 11.18 7.95 1.62
C VAL A 126 9.90 7.87 0.80
N ILE A 127 9.54 6.69 0.27
CA ILE A 127 8.27 6.48 -0.43
C ILE A 127 7.22 5.89 0.52
N THR A 128 7.56 4.81 1.22
CA THR A 128 6.58 4.03 2.01
C THR A 128 6.16 4.74 3.30
N THR A 129 7.07 5.44 3.98
CA THR A 129 6.77 6.13 5.25
C THR A 129 5.85 7.33 5.03
N PRO A 130 6.13 8.26 4.07
CA PRO A 130 5.16 9.29 3.71
C PRO A 130 3.87 8.70 3.14
N GLY A 131 3.94 7.60 2.37
CA GLY A 131 2.75 6.92 1.86
C GLY A 131 1.81 6.43 2.96
N VAL A 132 2.34 5.88 4.06
CA VAL A 132 1.57 5.50 5.26
C VAL A 132 0.93 6.74 5.90
N LEU A 133 1.69 7.82 6.10
CA LEU A 133 1.16 9.04 6.70
C LEU A 133 0.09 9.71 5.83
N CYS A 134 0.30 9.76 4.51
CA CYS A 134 -0.67 10.24 3.55
C CYS A 134 -1.95 9.40 3.58
N GLY A 135 -1.84 8.07 3.65
CA GLY A 135 -3.01 7.20 3.79
C GLY A 135 -3.77 7.44 5.10
N LEU A 136 -3.05 7.62 6.21
CA LEU A 136 -3.65 7.92 7.52
C LEU A 136 -4.43 9.24 7.48
N ILE A 137 -3.84 10.30 6.91
CA ILE A 137 -4.49 11.60 6.73
C ILE A 137 -5.66 11.48 5.75
N ALA A 138 -5.51 10.73 4.67
CA ALA A 138 -6.54 10.52 3.67
C ALA A 138 -7.78 9.86 4.29
N LEU A 139 -7.62 8.78 5.08
CA LEU A 139 -8.71 8.14 5.80
C LEU A 139 -9.31 9.03 6.89
N ALA A 140 -8.48 9.82 7.58
CA ALA A 140 -8.95 10.78 8.58
C ALA A 140 -9.94 11.81 7.99
N ILE A 141 -9.66 12.28 6.77
CA ILE A 141 -10.43 13.34 6.10
C ILE A 141 -11.54 12.76 5.22
N PHE A 142 -11.26 11.66 4.52
CA PHE A 142 -12.08 11.07 3.46
C PHE A 142 -12.17 9.54 3.63
N PRO A 143 -13.01 9.04 4.56
CA PRO A 143 -13.19 7.60 4.76
C PRO A 143 -13.75 6.87 3.51
N GLU A 144 -14.38 7.62 2.59
CA GLU A 144 -14.92 7.15 1.31
C GLU A 144 -13.86 6.60 0.34
N ILE A 145 -12.57 6.79 0.65
CA ILE A 145 -11.45 6.23 -0.13
C ILE A 145 -11.40 4.69 0.00
N LEU A 146 -11.92 4.12 1.08
CA LEU A 146 -11.97 2.67 1.24
C LEU A 146 -12.80 2.01 0.14
N LEU A 147 -12.49 0.74 -0.12
CA LEU A 147 -13.14 -0.02 -1.18
C LEU A 147 -14.63 -0.25 -0.85
N PRO A 148 -15.54 0.01 -1.81
CA PRO A 148 -16.97 -0.11 -1.57
C PRO A 148 -17.43 -1.57 -1.62
N VAL A 149 -18.47 -1.90 -0.86
CA VAL A 149 -19.09 -3.23 -0.83
C VAL A 149 -20.61 -3.12 -0.92
N PRO A 150 -21.27 -4.05 -1.61
CA PRO A 150 -22.73 -4.08 -1.67
C PRO A 150 -23.30 -4.71 -0.40
N VAL A 151 -24.27 -4.05 0.24
CA VAL A 151 -24.95 -4.52 1.46
C VAL A 151 -26.44 -4.64 1.22
N ILE A 152 -27.06 -5.71 1.71
CA ILE A 152 -28.51 -5.84 1.68
C ILE A 152 -29.10 -4.96 2.79
N THR A 153 -29.83 -3.91 2.41
CA THR A 153 -30.61 -3.09 3.33
C THR A 153 -32.08 -3.49 3.24
N GLU A 154 -32.60 -3.96 4.37
CA GLU A 154 -34.02 -4.21 4.56
C GLU A 154 -34.79 -2.88 4.64
N ARG A 155 -35.98 -2.85 4.05
CA ARG A 155 -36.86 -1.67 4.04
C ARG A 155 -38.19 -2.03 4.67
N SER A 156 -38.66 -1.21 5.61
CA SER A 156 -39.86 -1.50 6.42
C SER A 156 -41.13 -1.80 5.62
N PHE A 157 -41.24 -1.29 4.38
CA PHE A 157 -42.42 -1.44 3.52
C PHE A 157 -42.07 -1.68 2.04
N ALA A 158 -40.86 -2.17 1.73
CA ALA A 158 -40.43 -2.45 0.36
C ALA A 158 -39.48 -3.65 0.32
N ALA A 159 -39.30 -4.25 -0.85
CA ALA A 159 -38.31 -5.31 -1.04
C ALA A 159 -36.90 -4.81 -0.65
N ALA A 160 -36.11 -5.71 -0.06
CA ALA A 160 -34.73 -5.43 0.27
C ALA A 160 -33.97 -4.95 -0.96
N THR A 161 -33.09 -3.97 -0.77
CA THR A 161 -32.28 -3.41 -1.86
C THR A 161 -30.82 -3.52 -1.51
N LEU A 162 -29.97 -3.69 -2.52
CA LEU A 162 -28.53 -3.55 -2.30
C LEU A 162 -28.18 -2.07 -2.20
N THR A 163 -27.49 -1.66 -1.13
CA THR A 163 -26.94 -0.31 -0.97
C THR A 163 -25.42 -0.32 -0.97
N GLU A 164 -24.83 0.79 -1.40
CA GLU A 164 -23.38 1.01 -1.31
C GLU A 164 -23.01 1.22 0.16
N ASP A 165 -21.95 0.53 0.57
CA ASP A 165 -21.29 0.71 1.86
C ASP A 165 -19.77 0.59 1.69
N PHE A 166 -18.99 0.83 2.74
CA PHE A 166 -17.52 0.71 2.71
C PHE A 166 -17.04 -0.47 3.52
N LEU A 167 -15.98 -1.14 3.06
CA LEU A 167 -15.38 -2.24 3.80
C LEU A 167 -14.48 -1.73 4.92
N VAL A 168 -14.87 -2.04 6.15
CA VAL A 168 -14.16 -1.70 7.38
C VAL A 168 -13.66 -2.98 8.04
N ALA A 169 -12.93 -2.87 9.15
CA ALA A 169 -12.30 -3.98 9.85
C ALA A 169 -13.22 -5.19 10.09
N TRP A 170 -14.50 -4.94 10.39
CA TRP A 170 -15.47 -5.96 10.80
C TRP A 170 -16.62 -6.13 9.81
N GLY A 171 -16.39 -5.80 8.54
CA GLY A 171 -17.41 -5.86 7.50
C GLY A 171 -17.88 -4.48 7.04
N PRO A 172 -19.10 -4.36 6.49
CA PRO A 172 -19.60 -3.09 5.99
C PRO A 172 -19.78 -2.05 7.10
N LEU A 173 -19.52 -0.77 6.80
CA LEU A 173 -19.53 0.31 7.79
C LEU A 173 -20.88 0.45 8.51
N ASN A 174 -22.03 0.33 7.82
CA ASN A 174 -23.35 0.41 8.48
C ASN A 174 -23.69 -0.85 9.28
N ALA A 175 -23.01 -1.97 9.03
CA ALA A 175 -23.12 -3.18 9.83
C ALA A 175 -22.15 -3.16 11.02
N SER A 176 -21.06 -2.41 10.93
CA SER A 176 -20.18 -2.12 12.06
C SER A 176 -20.91 -1.18 13.01
N LYS A 177 -21.05 -1.57 14.29
CA LYS A 177 -21.64 -0.70 15.32
C LYS A 177 -20.93 0.65 15.30
N ASP A 178 -21.67 1.75 15.48
CA ASP A 178 -21.08 3.09 15.61
C ASP A 178 -19.87 3.03 16.55
N VAL A 179 -18.68 3.26 15.98
CA VAL A 179 -17.45 3.25 16.76
C VAL A 179 -17.37 4.57 17.49
N ASP A 180 -17.89 4.56 18.71
CA ASP A 180 -17.78 5.69 19.63
C ASP A 180 -16.32 5.94 20.01
N ARG A 181 -16.03 7.19 20.38
CA ARG A 181 -14.75 7.56 20.98
C ARG A 181 -14.45 6.64 22.16
N SER A 182 -13.29 5.99 22.13
CA SER A 182 -12.89 5.07 23.20
C SER A 182 -11.41 5.14 23.44
N VAL A 183 -11.02 5.08 24.72
CA VAL A 183 -9.61 4.94 25.11
C VAL A 183 -9.04 3.63 24.58
N GLN A 184 -9.86 2.59 24.40
CA GLN A 184 -9.41 1.31 23.86
C GLN A 184 -9.10 1.40 22.35
N HIS A 185 -9.96 2.04 21.57
CA HIS A 185 -9.76 2.29 20.14
C HIS A 185 -8.52 3.17 19.90
N LEU A 186 -8.33 4.21 20.71
CA LEU A 186 -7.12 5.03 20.67
C LEU A 186 -5.86 4.22 21.07
N ALA A 187 -5.91 3.48 22.17
CA ALA A 187 -4.75 2.72 22.64
C ALA A 187 -4.31 1.65 21.63
N THR A 188 -5.26 0.95 21.02
CA THR A 188 -4.97 -0.08 20.00
C THR A 188 -4.40 0.52 18.72
N THR A 189 -5.03 1.54 18.15
CA THR A 189 -4.51 2.22 16.93
C THR A 189 -3.14 2.87 17.18
N MET A 190 -2.93 3.49 18.34
CA MET A 190 -1.65 4.07 18.71
C MET A 190 -0.57 2.99 18.89
N ALA A 191 -0.90 1.86 19.53
CA ALA A 191 0.02 0.76 19.72
C ALA A 191 0.46 0.15 18.38
N LEU A 192 -0.48 -0.08 17.45
CA LEU A 192 -0.16 -0.57 16.11
C LEU A 192 0.72 0.42 15.34
N PHE A 193 0.43 1.71 15.44
CA PHE A 193 1.22 2.76 14.77
C PHE A 193 2.64 2.86 15.33
N VAL A 194 2.79 2.86 16.66
CA VAL A 194 4.09 2.89 17.33
C VAL A 194 4.89 1.63 17.01
N LEU A 195 4.24 0.45 17.02
CA LEU A 195 4.89 -0.81 16.67
C LEU A 195 5.45 -0.78 15.24
N TRP A 196 4.64 -0.35 14.28
CA TRP A 196 5.08 -0.15 12.91
C TRP A 196 6.22 0.88 12.83
N TRP A 197 6.08 2.02 13.48
CA TRP A 197 7.11 3.05 13.49
C TRP A 197 8.44 2.53 14.06
N VAL A 198 8.42 1.71 15.12
CA VAL A 198 9.63 1.11 15.69
C VAL A 198 10.27 0.10 14.73
N ILE A 199 9.48 -0.78 14.11
CA ILE A 199 9.97 -1.92 13.33
C ILE A 199 10.33 -1.52 11.90
N CYS A 200 9.51 -0.68 11.27
CA CYS A 200 9.53 -0.42 9.83
C CYS A 200 10.18 0.90 9.44
N THR A 201 10.53 1.79 10.39
CA THR A 201 11.24 3.04 10.04
C THR A 201 12.69 2.96 10.46
N ALA A 202 13.61 3.13 9.50
CA ALA A 202 15.04 3.16 9.78
C ALA A 202 15.40 4.37 10.67
N ARG A 203 16.32 4.17 11.62
CA ARG A 203 16.87 5.27 12.41
C ARG A 203 17.67 6.18 11.48
N TRP A 204 17.30 7.46 11.41
CA TRP A 204 18.09 8.45 10.69
C TRP A 204 19.42 8.66 11.43
N THR A 205 20.53 8.19 10.86
CA THR A 205 21.88 8.41 11.38
C THR A 205 22.49 9.65 10.73
N PRO A 206 22.54 10.81 11.40
CA PRO A 206 23.15 12.00 10.83
C PRO A 206 24.67 11.79 10.64
N LYS A 207 25.18 12.10 9.45
CA LYS A 207 26.59 11.95 9.03
C LYS A 207 27.57 12.91 9.75
N ASN A 208 27.06 13.81 10.59
CA ASN A 208 27.85 14.75 11.39
C ASN A 208 26.95 15.41 12.45
N LYS A 209 27.33 15.35 13.74
CA LYS A 209 27.52 16.55 14.58
C LYS A 209 27.79 16.26 16.06
N GLU A 210 28.65 17.12 16.59
CA GLU A 210 28.84 17.40 18.02
C GLU A 210 27.50 17.60 18.73
N LEU A 211 27.36 16.91 19.86
CA LEU A 211 26.17 16.90 20.69
C LEU A 211 26.02 18.26 21.40
N SER A 212 25.01 19.07 21.03
CA SER A 212 24.71 20.31 21.77
C SER A 212 24.29 20.00 23.21
N LYS A 213 24.83 20.75 24.18
CA LYS A 213 24.54 20.60 25.61
C LYS A 213 23.19 21.25 26.04
N ASN A 214 22.55 22.04 25.18
CA ASN A 214 21.33 22.77 25.52
C ASN A 214 20.05 21.96 25.27
N LEU A 215 19.19 21.85 26.30
CA LEU A 215 17.96 21.04 26.27
C LEU A 215 16.98 21.43 25.15
N VAL A 216 16.77 22.74 24.93
CA VAL A 216 15.87 23.27 23.88
C VAL A 216 16.38 22.91 22.49
N GLN A 217 17.69 23.04 22.28
CA GLN A 217 18.33 22.72 21.00
C GLN A 217 18.29 21.20 20.75
N LYS A 218 18.42 20.40 21.82
CA LYS A 218 18.28 18.94 21.77
C LYS A 218 16.86 18.48 21.42
N VAL A 219 15.83 19.14 21.98
CA VAL A 219 14.42 18.86 21.65
C VAL A 219 14.11 19.28 20.20
N SER A 220 14.54 20.46 19.79
CA SER A 220 14.36 20.94 18.41
C SER A 220 15.07 20.03 17.39
N GLN A 221 16.28 19.56 17.71
CA GLN A 221 17.06 18.66 16.87
C GLN A 221 16.42 17.26 16.81
N CYS A 222 15.86 16.76 17.91
CA CYS A 222 15.09 15.51 17.97
C CYS A 222 13.79 15.60 17.14
N VAL A 223 13.04 16.70 17.24
CA VAL A 223 11.80 16.90 16.46
C VAL A 223 12.09 17.14 14.98
N SER A 224 13.27 17.66 14.62
CA SER A 224 13.64 17.87 13.22
C SER A 224 14.05 16.58 12.49
N GLU A 225 14.19 15.46 13.19
CA GLU A 225 14.42 14.17 12.55
C GLU A 225 13.15 13.74 11.79
N PRO A 226 13.25 13.40 10.49
CA PRO A 226 12.08 13.06 9.67
C PRO A 226 11.29 11.89 10.27
N ARG A 227 11.99 10.94 10.91
CA ARG A 227 11.40 9.82 11.62
C ARG A 227 10.52 10.25 12.80
N ASN A 228 10.95 11.23 13.59
CA ASN A 228 10.20 11.67 14.77
C ASN A 228 9.03 12.58 14.37
N LEU A 229 9.16 13.32 13.27
CA LEU A 229 8.02 14.05 12.67
C LEU A 229 6.88 13.10 12.29
N VAL A 230 7.19 11.97 11.66
CA VAL A 230 6.17 10.96 11.31
C VAL A 230 5.45 10.45 12.55
N LEU A 231 6.19 10.19 13.63
CA LEU A 231 5.59 9.75 14.89
C LEU A 231 4.63 10.80 15.46
N VAL A 232 5.09 12.05 15.57
CA VAL A 232 4.29 13.16 16.12
C VAL A 232 3.03 13.41 15.28
N LEU A 233 3.17 13.44 13.95
CA LEU A 233 2.05 13.66 13.05
C LEU A 233 1.05 12.50 13.10
N GLY A 234 1.52 11.25 13.10
CA GLY A 234 0.63 10.09 13.19
C GLY A 234 -0.14 10.04 14.52
N VAL A 235 0.54 10.27 15.65
CA VAL A 235 -0.09 10.35 16.98
C VAL A 235 -1.12 11.48 17.04
N ALA A 236 -0.81 12.63 16.44
CA ALA A 236 -1.74 13.76 16.37
C ALA A 236 -2.99 13.40 15.56
N VAL A 237 -2.84 12.81 14.37
CA VAL A 237 -3.96 12.39 13.51
C VAL A 237 -4.84 11.35 14.22
N LEU A 238 -4.24 10.32 14.80
CA LEU A 238 -4.98 9.29 15.54
C LEU A 238 -5.77 9.86 16.72
N SER A 239 -5.16 10.79 17.47
CA SER A 239 -5.81 11.46 18.60
C SER A 239 -6.99 12.33 18.15
N ILE A 240 -6.81 13.09 17.07
CA ILE A 240 -7.87 13.93 16.49
C ILE A 240 -9.02 13.07 15.99
N VAL A 241 -8.74 11.99 15.26
CA VAL A 241 -9.82 11.13 14.72
C VAL A 241 -10.55 10.38 15.82
N ASN A 242 -9.86 9.89 16.86
CA ASN A 242 -10.52 9.30 18.01
C ASN A 242 -11.41 10.32 18.74
N TRP A 243 -11.01 11.58 18.81
CA TRP A 243 -11.88 12.64 19.33
C TRP A 243 -13.15 12.78 18.48
N LEU A 244 -13.00 12.84 17.16
CA LEU A 244 -14.11 13.02 16.22
C LEU A 244 -15.08 11.82 16.20
N GLY A 245 -14.56 10.60 16.39
CA GLY A 245 -15.35 9.36 16.43
C GLY A 245 -16.03 9.01 15.09
N GLY A 246 -16.94 8.03 15.14
CA GLY A 246 -17.82 7.66 14.03
C GLY A 246 -17.08 7.04 12.84
N VAL A 247 -17.54 7.34 11.63
CA VAL A 247 -17.08 6.72 10.38
C VAL A 247 -15.58 6.89 10.11
N ARG A 248 -14.99 8.01 10.56
CA ARG A 248 -13.55 8.30 10.39
C ARG A 248 -12.71 7.40 11.28
N LEU A 249 -13.19 7.16 12.51
CA LEU A 249 -12.52 6.27 13.46
C LEU A 249 -12.55 4.83 12.93
N ALA A 250 -13.73 4.36 12.50
CA ALA A 250 -13.89 3.03 11.91
C ALA A 250 -12.95 2.83 10.70
N ALA A 251 -12.86 3.83 9.81
CA ALA A 251 -11.95 3.80 8.66
C ALA A 251 -10.46 3.72 9.07
N ILE A 252 -10.02 4.56 10.02
CA ILE A 252 -8.64 4.51 10.54
C ILE A 252 -8.34 3.17 11.19
N GLU A 253 -9.27 2.60 11.95
CA GLU A 253 -9.07 1.28 12.55
C GLU A 253 -8.87 0.20 11.49
N SER A 254 -9.69 0.21 10.43
CA SER A 254 -9.52 -0.68 9.28
C SER A 254 -8.15 -0.52 8.64
N GLY A 255 -7.70 0.72 8.41
CA GLY A 255 -6.38 1.01 7.86
C GLY A 255 -5.25 0.56 8.78
N MET A 256 -5.34 0.81 10.09
CA MET A 256 -4.30 0.44 11.06
C MET A 256 -4.21 -1.08 11.24
N ILE A 257 -5.34 -1.78 11.26
CA ILE A 257 -5.38 -3.25 11.23
C ILE A 257 -4.82 -3.75 9.90
N GLY A 258 -5.17 -3.09 8.80
CA GLY A 258 -4.61 -3.34 7.47
C GLY A 258 -3.10 -3.25 7.45
N LEU A 259 -2.55 -2.17 8.00
CA LEU A 259 -1.11 -1.97 8.17
C LEU A 259 -0.48 -3.14 8.91
N ALA A 260 -1.06 -3.53 10.05
CA ALA A 260 -0.48 -4.53 10.93
C ALA A 260 -0.54 -5.94 10.34
N VAL A 261 -1.69 -6.31 9.77
CA VAL A 261 -1.92 -7.63 9.16
C VAL A 261 -1.05 -7.81 7.92
N SER A 262 -1.05 -6.83 7.02
CA SER A 262 -0.29 -6.90 5.77
C SER A 262 1.22 -6.92 5.99
N ALA A 263 1.74 -6.00 6.83
CA ALA A 263 3.14 -6.01 7.23
C ALA A 263 3.49 -7.29 7.97
N GLY A 264 2.61 -7.76 8.86
CA GLY A 264 2.79 -8.98 9.63
C GLY A 264 2.94 -10.22 8.74
N ILE A 265 2.04 -10.42 7.76
CA ILE A 265 2.08 -11.56 6.85
C ILE A 265 3.41 -11.58 6.06
N VAL A 266 3.83 -10.43 5.51
CA VAL A 266 5.10 -10.35 4.78
C VAL A 266 6.30 -10.54 5.71
N TRP A 267 6.24 -10.01 6.93
CA TRP A 267 7.32 -10.16 7.90
C TRP A 267 7.47 -11.61 8.37
N PHE A 268 6.36 -12.31 8.66
CA PHE A 268 6.39 -13.72 9.07
C PHE A 268 6.86 -14.64 7.93
N THR A 269 6.43 -14.38 6.69
CA THR A 269 6.92 -15.14 5.52
C THR A 269 8.40 -14.90 5.29
N ARG A 270 8.87 -13.65 5.37
CA ARG A 270 10.30 -13.30 5.35
C ARG A 270 11.06 -14.03 6.45
N ALA A 271 10.59 -14.02 7.69
CA ALA A 271 11.26 -14.65 8.82
C ALA A 271 11.37 -16.18 8.65
N GLY A 272 10.26 -16.84 8.29
CA GLY A 272 10.24 -18.29 8.06
C GLY A 272 11.14 -18.71 6.90
N ALA A 273 11.08 -17.99 5.78
CA ALA A 273 11.93 -18.26 4.61
C ALA A 273 13.41 -17.99 4.90
N SER A 274 13.74 -16.92 5.63
CA SER A 274 15.13 -16.56 5.95
C SER A 274 15.75 -17.57 6.90
N LEU A 275 14.99 -18.05 7.89
CA LEU A 275 15.42 -19.11 8.80
C LEU A 275 15.70 -20.41 8.03
N ALA A 276 14.82 -20.78 7.10
CA ALA A 276 14.97 -21.97 6.27
C ALA A 276 16.20 -21.90 5.35
N LEU A 277 16.41 -20.76 4.67
CA LEU A 277 17.50 -20.55 3.73
C LEU A 277 18.84 -20.24 4.40
N GLY A 278 18.85 -19.76 5.64
CA GLY A 278 20.07 -19.34 6.36
C GLY A 278 20.68 -18.05 5.83
N ARG A 279 19.92 -17.29 5.03
CA ARG A 279 20.24 -15.97 4.52
C ARG A 279 18.93 -15.18 4.41
N GLU A 280 19.02 -13.86 4.32
CA GLU A 280 17.82 -13.04 4.13
C GLU A 280 17.10 -13.42 2.84
N ALA A 281 15.82 -13.79 2.97
CA ALA A 281 15.01 -14.28 1.86
C ALA A 281 14.31 -13.14 1.08
N MET A 282 14.02 -12.03 1.76
CA MET A 282 13.17 -10.95 1.25
C MET A 282 13.56 -9.62 1.92
N GLY A 283 13.42 -8.51 1.21
CA GLY A 283 13.78 -7.19 1.71
C GLY A 283 12.80 -6.66 2.75
N MET A 284 13.28 -5.83 3.68
CA MET A 284 12.39 -5.11 4.61
C MET A 284 11.48 -4.11 3.88
N GLY A 285 11.91 -3.62 2.71
CA GLY A 285 11.12 -2.72 1.87
C GLY A 285 9.76 -3.28 1.45
N ASP A 286 9.65 -4.59 1.22
CA ASP A 286 8.37 -5.21 0.87
C ASP A 286 7.39 -5.20 2.05
N VAL A 287 7.90 -5.34 3.28
CA VAL A 287 7.11 -5.24 4.51
C VAL A 287 6.57 -3.82 4.67
N THR A 288 7.41 -2.80 4.44
CA THR A 288 6.99 -1.39 4.56
C THR A 288 6.05 -0.97 3.44
N LEU A 289 6.22 -1.51 2.23
CA LEU A 289 5.29 -1.33 1.12
C LEU A 289 3.92 -1.93 1.45
N MET A 290 3.87 -3.15 1.98
CA MET A 290 2.60 -3.75 2.37
C MET A 290 1.94 -3.02 3.54
N ALA A 291 2.71 -2.53 4.51
CA ALA A 291 2.20 -1.65 5.57
C ALA A 291 1.46 -0.42 4.99
N MET A 292 2.05 0.21 3.96
CA MET A 292 1.41 1.30 3.22
C MET A 292 0.12 0.85 2.53
N VAL A 293 0.16 -0.25 1.77
CA VAL A 293 -1.03 -0.82 1.11
C VAL A 293 -2.16 -1.08 2.11
N GLY A 294 -1.82 -1.63 3.28
CA GLY A 294 -2.77 -1.93 4.34
C GLY A 294 -3.48 -0.70 4.91
N ILE A 295 -2.77 0.43 5.08
CA ILE A 295 -3.41 1.68 5.50
C ILE A 295 -4.44 2.14 4.48
N TRP A 296 -4.10 2.11 3.19
CA TRP A 296 -4.96 2.69 2.16
C TRP A 296 -6.21 1.87 1.87
N LEU A 297 -6.12 0.54 1.92
CA LEU A 297 -7.19 -0.35 1.48
C LEU A 297 -7.86 -1.14 2.62
N GLY A 298 -7.24 -1.19 3.80
CA GLY A 298 -7.64 -2.09 4.89
C GLY A 298 -7.04 -3.48 4.76
N TRP A 299 -7.40 -4.37 5.68
CA TRP A 299 -6.73 -5.67 5.82
C TRP A 299 -7.23 -6.73 4.83
N GLN A 300 -8.52 -6.77 4.51
CA GLN A 300 -9.07 -7.78 3.61
C GLN A 300 -8.48 -7.68 2.19
N PRO A 301 -8.46 -6.49 1.55
CA PRO A 301 -7.82 -6.36 0.25
C PRO A 301 -6.32 -6.64 0.34
N ALA A 302 -5.65 -6.22 1.42
CA ALA A 302 -4.21 -6.44 1.58
C ALA A 302 -3.82 -7.92 1.65
N VAL A 303 -4.65 -8.77 2.27
CA VAL A 303 -4.43 -10.24 2.25
C VAL A 303 -4.53 -10.77 0.81
N LEU A 304 -5.55 -10.35 0.05
CA LEU A 304 -5.72 -10.76 -1.35
C LEU A 304 -4.56 -10.28 -2.22
N ILE A 305 -4.07 -9.06 -2.00
CA ILE A 305 -2.93 -8.46 -2.69
C ILE A 305 -1.66 -9.30 -2.47
N PHE A 306 -1.39 -9.69 -1.22
CA PHE A 306 -0.24 -10.54 -0.92
C PHE A 306 -0.27 -11.85 -1.72
N PHE A 307 -1.40 -12.56 -1.72
CA PHE A 307 -1.52 -13.80 -2.47
C PHE A 307 -1.43 -13.58 -3.98
N LEU A 308 -2.15 -12.59 -4.53
CA LEU A 308 -2.08 -12.29 -5.96
C LEU A 308 -0.66 -11.93 -6.40
N ALA A 309 0.07 -11.17 -5.57
CA ALA A 309 1.46 -10.82 -5.83
C ALA A 309 2.37 -12.04 -5.88
N THR A 310 2.18 -13.03 -4.98
CA THR A 310 2.96 -14.27 -5.05
C THR A 310 2.74 -15.05 -6.35
N PHE A 311 1.50 -15.10 -6.87
CA PHE A 311 1.23 -15.70 -8.18
C PHE A 311 1.84 -14.91 -9.33
N ILE A 312 1.72 -13.57 -9.33
CA ILE A 312 2.33 -12.71 -10.34
C ILE A 312 3.85 -12.86 -10.33
N GLY A 313 4.45 -12.83 -9.14
CA GLY A 313 5.89 -13.01 -8.93
C GLY A 313 6.38 -14.38 -9.40
N LEU A 314 5.60 -15.44 -9.17
CA LEU A 314 5.91 -16.79 -9.66
C LEU A 314 5.92 -16.85 -11.19
N VAL A 315 4.90 -16.29 -11.85
CA VAL A 315 4.82 -16.25 -13.32
C VAL A 315 5.98 -15.44 -13.89
N HIS A 316 6.26 -14.27 -13.32
CA HIS A 316 7.38 -13.43 -13.74
C HIS A 316 8.72 -14.15 -13.53
N GLY A 317 8.88 -14.84 -12.40
CA GLY A 317 10.08 -15.58 -12.09
C GLY A 317 10.33 -16.78 -12.98
N LEU A 318 9.28 -17.52 -13.34
CA LEU A 318 9.38 -18.60 -14.30
C LEU A 318 9.77 -18.06 -15.68
N PHE A 319 9.17 -16.96 -16.12
CA PHE A 319 9.49 -16.33 -17.40
C PHE A 319 10.96 -15.89 -17.47
N GLN A 320 11.47 -15.24 -16.42
CA GLN A 320 12.87 -14.80 -16.38
C GLN A 320 13.86 -15.96 -16.26
N LEU A 321 13.52 -17.02 -15.51
CA LEU A 321 14.35 -18.22 -15.43
C LEU A 321 14.53 -18.87 -16.81
N VAL A 322 13.46 -18.92 -17.61
CA VAL A 322 13.48 -19.48 -18.97
C VAL A 322 14.23 -18.59 -19.95
N MET A 323 14.04 -17.27 -19.89
CA MET A 323 14.54 -16.33 -20.91
C MET A 323 15.93 -15.76 -20.62
N HIS A 324 16.26 -15.47 -19.36
CA HIS A 324 17.42 -14.67 -19.00
C HIS A 324 18.40 -15.37 -18.05
N ARG A 325 18.02 -16.53 -17.48
CA ARG A 325 18.86 -17.30 -16.52
C ARG A 325 19.35 -16.47 -15.32
N GLU A 326 18.66 -15.38 -15.00
CA GLU A 326 18.92 -14.58 -13.80
C GLU A 326 18.20 -15.19 -12.58
N ASN A 327 18.83 -15.08 -11.40
CA ASN A 327 18.38 -15.75 -10.18
C ASN A 327 17.74 -14.81 -9.14
N GLU A 328 17.71 -13.50 -9.39
CA GLU A 328 17.26 -12.50 -8.41
C GLU A 328 16.26 -11.54 -9.04
N LEU A 329 15.06 -11.49 -8.45
CA LEU A 329 13.95 -10.71 -8.98
C LEU A 329 13.38 -9.77 -7.92
N PRO A 330 13.15 -8.49 -8.27
CA PRO A 330 12.46 -7.57 -7.39
C PRO A 330 10.99 -8.01 -7.22
N PHE A 331 10.58 -8.24 -5.98
CA PHE A 331 9.20 -8.64 -5.65
C PHE A 331 8.25 -7.44 -5.60
N GLY A 332 8.75 -6.24 -5.31
CA GLY A 332 7.97 -5.00 -5.18
C GLY A 332 7.06 -4.70 -6.36
N PRO A 333 7.48 -4.81 -7.64
CA PRO A 333 6.61 -4.61 -8.79
C PRO A 333 5.41 -5.55 -8.82
N SER A 334 5.57 -6.80 -8.35
CA SER A 334 4.45 -7.74 -8.28
C SER A 334 3.45 -7.37 -7.18
N LEU A 335 3.92 -6.86 -6.03
CA LEU A 335 3.09 -6.29 -4.98
C LEU A 335 2.31 -5.06 -5.47
N CYS A 336 3.00 -4.11 -6.11
CA CYS A 336 2.39 -2.91 -6.66
C CYS A 336 1.34 -3.24 -7.73
N LEU A 337 1.66 -4.17 -8.64
CA LEU A 337 0.72 -4.61 -9.67
C LEU A 337 -0.50 -5.31 -9.07
N ALA A 338 -0.30 -6.21 -8.11
CA ALA A 338 -1.40 -6.86 -7.41
C ALA A 338 -2.30 -5.84 -6.68
N ALA A 339 -1.71 -4.82 -6.03
CA ALA A 339 -2.46 -3.76 -5.37
C ALA A 339 -3.32 -2.97 -6.36
N VAL A 340 -2.77 -2.55 -7.49
CA VAL A 340 -3.53 -1.86 -8.55
C VAL A 340 -4.66 -2.75 -9.09
N LEU A 341 -4.38 -4.03 -9.36
CA LEU A 341 -5.37 -4.96 -9.90
C LEU A 341 -6.52 -5.22 -8.92
N ILE A 342 -6.22 -5.44 -7.64
CA ILE A 342 -7.25 -5.67 -6.62
C ILE A 342 -8.10 -4.42 -6.41
N THR A 343 -7.49 -3.22 -6.40
CA THR A 343 -8.25 -1.97 -6.30
C THR A 343 -9.17 -1.77 -7.51
N LEU A 344 -8.68 -1.99 -8.74
CA LEU A 344 -9.48 -1.77 -9.95
C LEU A 344 -10.54 -2.84 -10.17
N LEU A 345 -10.22 -4.11 -9.88
CA LEU A 345 -11.11 -5.26 -10.07
C LEU A 345 -11.82 -5.67 -8.78
N TRP A 346 -12.02 -4.72 -7.87
CA TRP A 346 -12.55 -5.00 -6.55
C TRP A 346 -13.93 -5.68 -6.59
N GLN A 347 -14.84 -5.21 -7.44
CA GLN A 347 -16.20 -5.74 -7.53
C GLN A 347 -16.27 -7.24 -7.80
N PRO A 348 -15.68 -7.78 -8.89
CA PRO A 348 -15.72 -9.22 -9.14
C PRO A 348 -14.88 -10.01 -8.14
N VAL A 349 -13.77 -9.44 -7.64
CA VAL A 349 -12.92 -10.09 -6.64
C VAL A 349 -13.68 -10.27 -5.34
N TRP A 350 -14.30 -9.23 -4.81
CA TRP A 350 -15.02 -9.27 -3.54
C TRP A 350 -16.23 -10.20 -3.59
N ALA A 351 -16.95 -10.26 -4.72
CA ALA A 351 -18.10 -11.13 -4.90
C ALA A 351 -17.78 -12.62 -4.65
N TRP A 352 -16.56 -13.05 -4.95
CA TRP A 352 -16.08 -14.40 -4.66
C TRP A 352 -15.32 -14.47 -3.32
N ALA A 353 -14.48 -13.47 -3.02
CA ALA A 353 -13.57 -13.51 -1.89
C ALA A 353 -14.23 -13.26 -0.54
N ALA A 354 -15.42 -12.62 -0.50
CA ALA A 354 -16.09 -12.26 0.76
C ALA A 354 -16.26 -13.46 1.71
N VAL A 355 -16.59 -14.64 1.17
CA VAL A 355 -16.77 -15.88 1.94
C VAL A 355 -15.49 -16.30 2.69
N LEU A 356 -14.30 -15.94 2.18
CA LEU A 356 -13.03 -16.25 2.85
C LEU A 356 -12.84 -15.46 4.15
N PHE A 357 -13.56 -14.36 4.32
CA PHE A 357 -13.44 -13.46 5.47
C PHE A 357 -14.54 -13.65 6.51
N ASP A 358 -15.51 -14.55 6.27
CA ASP A 358 -16.57 -14.87 7.23
C ASP A 358 -16.01 -15.62 8.46
N ASP A 359 -14.98 -16.44 8.29
CA ASP A 359 -14.26 -17.12 9.37
C ASP A 359 -12.79 -16.66 9.44
N VAL A 360 -12.56 -15.61 10.23
CA VAL A 360 -11.22 -15.03 10.44
C VAL A 360 -10.26 -16.03 11.10
N VAL A 361 -10.78 -16.96 11.92
CA VAL A 361 -9.94 -17.99 12.55
C VAL A 361 -9.45 -18.96 11.49
N GLN A 362 -10.35 -19.46 10.65
CA GLN A 362 -9.97 -20.32 9.52
C GLN A 362 -8.98 -19.61 8.60
N LEU A 363 -9.24 -18.36 8.22
CA LEU A 363 -8.31 -17.58 7.40
C LEU A 363 -6.92 -17.46 8.04
N GLY A 364 -6.87 -17.14 9.34
CA GLY A 364 -5.63 -17.09 10.11
C GLY A 364 -4.88 -18.42 10.13
N THR A 365 -5.60 -19.54 10.28
CA THR A 365 -4.99 -20.89 10.24
C THR A 365 -4.42 -21.21 8.86
N VAL A 366 -5.12 -20.87 7.77
CA VAL A 366 -4.65 -21.06 6.40
C VAL A 366 -3.40 -20.22 6.14
N LEU A 367 -3.41 -18.95 6.52
CA LEU A 367 -2.24 -18.06 6.42
C LEU A 367 -1.03 -18.65 7.16
N GLY A 368 -1.22 -19.05 8.41
CA GLY A 368 -0.16 -19.67 9.22
C GLY A 368 0.39 -20.96 8.59
N LEU A 369 -0.49 -21.80 8.05
CA LEU A 369 -0.10 -23.02 7.35
C LEU A 369 0.72 -22.72 6.10
N VAL A 370 0.32 -21.73 5.28
CA VAL A 370 1.08 -21.33 4.08
C VAL A 370 2.49 -20.87 4.46
N VAL A 371 2.63 -20.03 5.49
CA VAL A 371 3.95 -19.58 5.97
C VAL A 371 4.79 -20.76 6.43
N LEU A 372 4.23 -21.65 7.25
CA LEU A 372 4.91 -22.81 7.79
C LEU A 372 5.37 -23.77 6.67
N LEU A 373 4.46 -24.11 5.74
CA LEU A 373 4.77 -25.00 4.62
C LEU A 373 5.85 -24.39 3.71
N THR A 374 5.83 -23.08 3.49
CA THR A 374 6.88 -22.38 2.73
C THR A 374 8.24 -22.50 3.42
N ALA A 375 8.30 -22.30 4.74
CA ALA A 375 9.52 -22.47 5.50
C ALA A 375 10.04 -23.93 5.44
N VAL A 376 9.15 -24.91 5.64
CA VAL A 376 9.50 -26.34 5.61
C VAL A 376 9.99 -26.76 4.22
N THR A 377 9.32 -26.36 3.15
CA THR A 377 9.72 -26.69 1.77
C THR A 377 11.09 -26.11 1.43
N LEU A 378 11.36 -24.85 1.79
CA LEU A 378 12.67 -24.23 1.60
C LEU A 378 13.78 -24.89 2.43
N PHE A 379 13.46 -25.32 3.66
CA PHE A 379 14.40 -26.03 4.52
C PHE A 379 14.77 -27.40 3.94
N LEU A 380 13.76 -28.17 3.52
CA LEU A 380 13.97 -29.48 2.86
C LEU A 380 14.80 -29.33 1.59
N TRP A 381 14.50 -28.31 0.78
CA TRP A 381 15.27 -27.99 -0.42
C TRP A 381 16.73 -27.70 -0.12
N ARG A 382 17.01 -26.85 0.87
CA ARG A 382 18.39 -26.55 1.31
C ARG A 382 19.11 -27.80 1.80
N TRP A 383 18.44 -28.63 2.59
CA TRP A 383 18.99 -29.89 3.10
C TRP A 383 19.34 -30.89 1.98
N MET A 384 18.43 -31.07 1.02
CA MET A 384 18.66 -31.93 -0.15
C MET A 384 19.84 -31.43 -1.00
N ARG A 385 19.90 -30.12 -1.26
CA ARG A 385 20.99 -29.51 -2.04
C ARG A 385 22.34 -29.70 -1.36
N GLY A 386 22.40 -29.54 -0.03
CA GLY A 386 23.63 -29.78 0.74
C GLY A 386 24.14 -31.22 0.62
N LYS A 387 23.23 -32.20 0.62
CA LYS A 387 23.60 -33.61 0.40
C LYS A 387 24.13 -33.87 -1.02
N MET A 388 23.49 -33.33 -2.04
CA MET A 388 23.94 -33.51 -3.43
C MET A 388 25.34 -32.94 -3.67
N GLN A 389 25.68 -31.82 -3.03
CA GLN A 389 27.00 -31.20 -3.12
C GLN A 389 28.09 -31.95 -2.35
N SER A 390 27.73 -32.80 -1.38
CA SER A 390 28.68 -33.65 -0.64
C SER A 390 29.00 -34.99 -1.31
N VAL A 391 28.25 -35.34 -2.36
CA VAL A 391 28.36 -36.62 -3.10
C VAL A 391 29.12 -36.46 -4.42
N VAL A 392 29.32 -35.22 -4.88
CA VAL A 392 30.19 -34.83 -6.00
C VAL A 392 31.48 -34.28 -5.43
#